data_AF-A0A9P9X4L3-F1
#
_entry.id   AF-A0A9P9X4L3-F1
#
_cell.length_a   1.000
_cell.length_b   1.000
_cell.length_c   1.000
_cell.angle_alpha   90.00
_cell.angle_beta   90.00
_cell.angle_gamma   90.00
#
_symmetry.space_group_name_H-M   'P 1'
#
loop_
_entity.id
_entity.type
_entity.pdbx_description
1 polymer ?
#
loop_
_entity_poly.entity_id
_entity_poly.type
_entity_poly.pdbx_seq_one_letter_code
_entity_poly.pdbx_strand_id
1 'polypeptide(L)'
;MGMNSEALDEFYRVFRISGMSHCGSGNGATFISHQSASTASLALEENVLMAMVRWVESEVAPDTIMGTRYKNGTSDSGVDSKHRHCRWPYHNVYQGVGDYKDPDTWKCVL
;
A
#
# COMPACT_ATOMS: atom_id res chain seq x y z
N MET A 1 11.37 18.88 12.24
CA MET A 1 10.24 19.06 13.18
C MET A 1 10.56 18.62 14.61
N GLY A 2 11.63 17.83 14.88
CA GLY A 2 11.95 17.40 16.25
C GLY A 2 10.96 16.39 16.84
N MET A 3 10.19 15.72 15.98
CA MET A 3 9.13 14.77 16.33
C MET A 3 9.57 13.34 15.99
N ASN A 4 9.14 12.36 16.79
CA ASN A 4 9.30 10.94 16.49
C ASN A 4 8.23 10.47 15.49
N SER A 5 8.33 9.23 15.00
CA SER A 5 7.37 8.71 14.01
C SER A 5 5.94 8.70 14.52
N GLU A 6 5.70 8.34 15.77
CA GLU A 6 4.37 8.29 16.38
C GLU A 6 3.69 9.67 16.39
N ALA A 7 4.41 10.72 16.80
CA ALA A 7 3.89 12.09 16.78
C ALA A 7 3.67 12.62 15.35
N LEU A 8 4.47 12.16 14.37
CA LEU A 8 4.26 12.50 12.96
C LEU A 8 3.00 11.84 12.40
N ASP A 9 2.64 10.64 12.86
CA ASP A 9 1.54 9.84 12.30
C ASP A 9 0.15 10.50 12.43
N GLU A 10 0.03 11.52 13.27
CA GLU A 10 -1.16 12.36 13.41
C GLU A 10 -1.48 13.16 12.14
N PHE A 11 -0.45 13.54 11.35
CA PHE A 11 -0.63 14.41 10.18
C PHE A 11 0.26 14.06 8.98
N TYR A 12 1.30 13.25 9.16
CA TYR A 12 2.28 12.90 8.14
C TYR A 12 2.67 11.43 8.21
N ARG A 13 2.35 10.69 7.14
CA ARG A 13 2.68 9.26 6.99
C ARG A 13 3.42 9.02 5.69
N VAL A 14 4.46 8.19 5.75
CA VAL A 14 5.24 7.75 4.58
C VAL A 14 5.00 6.27 4.38
N PHE A 15 4.69 5.86 3.14
CA PHE A 15 4.54 4.45 2.78
C PHE A 15 5.62 4.06 1.78
N ARG A 16 6.34 2.98 2.05
CA ARG A 16 7.33 2.42 1.12
C ARG A 16 6.64 1.36 0.27
N ILE A 17 6.48 1.63 -1.02
CA ILE A 17 5.76 0.74 -1.92
C ILE A 17 6.72 -0.31 -2.50
N SER A 18 6.65 -1.55 -2.02
CA SER A 18 7.55 -2.62 -2.41
C SER A 18 7.39 -2.96 -3.89
N GLY A 19 8.49 -2.93 -4.64
CA GLY A 19 8.54 -3.30 -6.06
C GLY A 19 7.98 -2.24 -7.01
N MET A 20 7.67 -1.03 -6.53
CA MET A 20 7.36 0.13 -7.39
C MET A 20 8.64 0.79 -7.90
N SER A 21 8.63 1.20 -9.17
CA SER A 21 9.67 2.04 -9.76
C SER A 21 9.32 3.53 -9.56
N HIS A 22 9.74 4.42 -10.46
CA HIS A 22 9.40 5.83 -10.36
C HIS A 22 7.91 6.04 -10.68
N CYS A 23 7.12 6.43 -9.67
CA CYS A 23 5.70 6.77 -9.78
C CYS A 23 4.79 5.65 -10.31
N GLY A 24 5.24 4.41 -10.47
CA GLY A 24 4.43 3.33 -11.02
C GLY A 24 5.32 2.25 -11.66
N SER A 25 4.71 1.37 -12.46
CA SER A 25 5.38 0.19 -13.03
C SER A 25 6.08 -0.66 -11.95
N GLY A 26 7.06 -1.47 -12.34
CA GLY A 26 7.82 -2.33 -11.43
C GLY A 26 7.22 -3.72 -11.24
N ASN A 27 7.93 -4.55 -10.47
CA ASN A 27 7.63 -5.98 -10.31
C ASN A 27 6.86 -6.29 -9.02
N GLY A 28 6.27 -5.28 -8.38
CA GLY A 28 5.52 -5.45 -7.12
C GLY A 28 4.01 -5.32 -7.29
N ALA A 29 3.32 -5.24 -6.17
CA ALA A 29 1.93 -4.85 -6.10
C ALA A 29 1.84 -3.31 -6.11
N THR A 30 1.96 -2.70 -7.29
CA THR A 30 2.24 -1.26 -7.43
C THR A 30 1.01 -0.42 -7.82
N PHE A 31 -0.13 -1.08 -8.10
CA PHE A 31 -1.39 -0.39 -8.34
C PHE A 31 -2.01 -0.01 -7.00
N ILE A 32 -1.80 1.24 -6.58
CA ILE A 32 -2.35 1.86 -5.35
C ILE A 32 -3.33 3.01 -5.67
N SER A 33 -3.76 3.11 -6.94
CA SER A 33 -4.69 4.12 -7.45
C SER A 33 -4.28 5.57 -7.20
N HIS A 34 -2.98 5.86 -7.25
CA HIS A 34 -2.43 7.22 -7.11
C HIS A 34 -2.46 8.02 -8.42
N GLN A 35 -2.71 7.36 -9.55
CA GLN A 35 -2.92 7.96 -10.87
C GLN A 35 -3.87 7.08 -11.69
N SER A 36 -4.46 7.62 -12.75
CA SER A 36 -5.42 6.89 -13.60
C SER A 36 -4.87 5.56 -14.11
N ALA A 37 -3.62 5.56 -14.56
CA ALA A 37 -2.92 4.37 -15.08
C ALA A 37 -2.62 3.29 -14.03
N SER A 38 -2.72 3.58 -12.73
CA SER A 38 -2.46 2.65 -11.63
C SER A 38 -3.71 2.33 -10.80
N THR A 39 -4.90 2.60 -11.35
CA THR A 39 -6.17 2.36 -10.67
C THR A 39 -6.36 0.86 -10.43
N ALA A 40 -6.41 0.45 -9.16
CA ALA A 40 -6.77 -0.89 -8.76
C ALA A 40 -8.28 -0.99 -8.44
N SER A 41 -8.77 -0.04 -7.64
CA SER A 41 -10.12 -0.04 -7.08
C SER A 41 -10.47 1.36 -6.56
N LEU A 42 -11.76 1.59 -6.28
CA LEU A 42 -12.24 2.75 -5.52
C LEU A 42 -12.38 2.45 -4.01
N ALA A 43 -12.07 1.23 -3.58
CA ALA A 43 -12.06 0.86 -2.17
C ALA A 43 -11.02 1.67 -1.39
N LEU A 44 -11.37 2.11 -0.18
CA LEU A 44 -10.58 3.02 0.66
C LEU A 44 -9.15 2.51 0.92
N GLU A 45 -8.97 1.19 1.08
CA GLU A 45 -7.66 0.59 1.38
C GLU A 45 -6.78 0.39 0.13
N GLU A 46 -7.37 0.34 -1.06
CA GLU A 46 -6.71 0.06 -2.35
C GLU A 46 -6.49 1.33 -3.20
N ASN A 47 -6.81 2.49 -2.61
CA ASN A 47 -6.78 3.76 -3.29
C ASN A 47 -6.26 4.86 -2.36
N VAL A 48 -5.04 5.31 -2.61
CA VAL A 48 -4.39 6.31 -1.75
C VAL A 48 -5.12 7.66 -1.73
N LEU A 49 -5.79 8.03 -2.83
CA LEU A 49 -6.58 9.25 -2.88
C LEU A 49 -7.81 9.12 -1.96
N MET A 50 -8.52 8.00 -2.04
CA MET A 50 -9.67 7.74 -1.17
C MET A 50 -9.26 7.54 0.29
N ALA A 51 -8.09 6.96 0.56
CA ALA A 51 -7.52 6.86 1.89
C ALA A 51 -7.26 8.25 2.51
N MET A 52 -6.78 9.20 1.71
CA MET A 52 -6.58 10.58 2.15
C MET A 52 -7.91 11.28 2.45
N VAL A 53 -8.93 11.10 1.60
CA VAL A 53 -10.28 11.63 1.85
C VAL A 53 -10.83 11.10 3.17
N ARG A 54 -10.74 9.78 3.41
CA ARG A 54 -11.18 9.15 4.65
C ARG A 54 -10.42 9.69 5.88
N TRP A 55 -9.12 9.93 5.74
CA TRP A 55 -8.32 10.50 6.83
C TRP A 55 -8.80 11.91 7.16
N VAL A 56 -8.98 12.76 6.16
CA VAL A 56 -9.38 14.16 6.36
C VAL A 56 -10.82 14.30 6.84
N GLU A 57 -11.76 13.55 6.25
CA GLU A 57 -13.20 13.73 6.50
C GLU A 57 -13.73 12.88 7.65
N SER A 58 -13.06 11.78 8.00
CA SER A 58 -13.52 10.83 9.02
C SER A 58 -12.48 10.56 10.11
N GLU A 59 -11.35 11.26 10.10
CA GLU A 59 -10.25 11.10 11.07
C GLU A 59 -9.67 9.67 11.13
N VAL A 60 -9.88 8.87 10.08
CA VAL A 60 -9.34 7.50 9.99
C VAL A 60 -8.11 7.46 9.09
N ALA A 61 -6.94 7.60 9.71
CA ALA A 61 -5.66 7.54 9.03
C ALA A 61 -5.28 6.11 8.59
N PRO A 62 -4.68 5.92 7.41
CA PRO A 62 -4.31 4.59 6.92
C PRO A 62 -3.03 4.07 7.62
N ASP A 63 -3.04 2.84 8.13
CA ASP A 63 -1.83 2.19 8.66
C ASP A 63 -1.04 1.43 7.57
N THR A 64 -1.71 1.06 6.49
CA THR A 64 -1.11 0.44 5.31
C THR A 64 -1.80 0.97 4.04
N ILE A 65 -1.13 0.83 2.90
CA ILE A 65 -1.74 1.03 1.58
C ILE A 65 -1.74 -0.31 0.85
N MET A 66 -2.92 -0.81 0.47
CA MET A 66 -3.01 -2.04 -0.30
C MET A 66 -2.61 -1.76 -1.75
N GLY A 67 -1.57 -2.44 -2.21
CA GLY A 67 -1.21 -2.48 -3.62
C GLY A 67 -1.71 -3.76 -4.28
N THR A 68 -2.01 -3.65 -5.58
CA THR A 68 -2.36 -4.79 -6.44
C THR A 68 -1.28 -5.01 -7.49
N ARG A 69 -0.90 -6.27 -7.72
CA ARG A 69 -0.14 -6.71 -8.89
C ARG A 69 -1.10 -7.43 -9.82
N TYR A 70 -1.18 -7.00 -11.06
CA TYR A 70 -1.93 -7.72 -12.09
C TYR A 70 -1.04 -8.68 -12.87
N LYS A 71 -1.61 -9.78 -13.38
CA LYS A 71 -0.91 -10.67 -14.31
C LYS A 71 -0.50 -9.84 -15.54
N ASN A 72 0.67 -10.09 -16.12
CA ASN A 72 1.15 -9.32 -17.29
C ASN A 72 1.10 -7.77 -17.17
N GLY A 73 0.96 -7.20 -15.97
CA GLY A 73 0.88 -5.76 -15.72
C GLY A 73 -0.43 -5.06 -16.12
N THR A 74 -1.50 -5.77 -16.49
CA THR A 74 -2.77 -5.14 -16.95
C THR A 74 -3.98 -5.61 -16.14
N SER A 75 -4.91 -4.71 -15.82
CA SER A 75 -6.11 -5.04 -15.03
C SER A 75 -6.93 -6.20 -15.60
N ASP A 76 -7.01 -6.28 -16.93
CA ASP A 76 -7.87 -7.25 -17.64
C ASP A 76 -7.36 -8.70 -17.54
N SER A 77 -6.12 -8.89 -17.12
CA SER A 77 -5.49 -10.20 -16.95
C SER A 77 -5.83 -10.88 -15.61
N GLY A 78 -6.49 -10.16 -14.70
CA GLY A 78 -6.75 -10.59 -13.33
C GLY A 78 -5.61 -10.32 -12.35
N VAL A 79 -5.95 -10.37 -11.06
CA VAL A 79 -5.00 -10.14 -9.95
C VAL A 79 -4.02 -11.31 -9.85
N ASP A 80 -2.72 -10.99 -9.75
CA ASP A 80 -1.65 -11.94 -9.46
C ASP A 80 -1.36 -12.01 -7.95
N SER A 81 -1.22 -10.85 -7.30
CA SER A 81 -1.00 -10.77 -5.86
C SER A 81 -1.47 -9.42 -5.30
N LYS A 82 -1.67 -9.38 -3.98
CA LYS A 82 -1.92 -8.15 -3.22
C LYS A 82 -0.90 -8.01 -2.09
N HIS A 83 -0.58 -6.77 -1.72
CA HIS A 83 0.39 -6.51 -0.66
C HIS A 83 0.03 -5.24 0.11
N ARG A 84 -0.01 -5.33 1.45
CA ARG A 84 -0.23 -4.17 2.32
C ARG A 84 1.10 -3.47 2.56
N HIS A 85 1.36 -2.36 1.87
CA HIS A 85 2.60 -1.59 2.04
C HIS A 85 2.60 -0.89 3.40
N CYS A 86 3.61 -1.20 4.22
CA CYS A 86 3.72 -0.66 5.57
C CYS A 86 4.06 0.83 5.58
N ARG A 87 3.50 1.51 6.56
CA ARG A 87 3.92 2.84 6.97
C ARG A 87 5.32 2.81 7.57
N TRP A 88 6.18 3.75 7.21
CA TRP A 88 7.48 3.96 7.84
C TRP A 88 7.33 4.28 9.34
N PRO A 89 8.20 3.76 10.23
CA PRO A 89 9.43 3.01 9.96
C PRO A 89 9.23 1.50 9.75
N TYR A 90 8.01 0.99 9.89
CA TYR A 90 7.73 -0.43 9.74
C TYR A 90 8.15 -0.96 8.36
N HIS A 91 8.59 -2.21 8.35
CA HIS A 91 8.99 -2.97 7.18
C HIS A 91 8.14 -4.24 7.05
N ASN A 92 7.87 -4.66 5.81
CA ASN A 92 7.10 -5.88 5.55
C ASN A 92 7.98 -7.11 5.67
N VAL A 93 7.53 -8.08 6.46
CA VAL A 93 8.20 -9.37 6.63
C VAL A 93 7.21 -10.50 6.38
N TYR A 94 7.56 -11.38 5.43
CA TYR A 94 6.84 -12.61 5.18
C TYR A 94 6.98 -13.53 6.39
N GLN A 95 5.87 -14.08 6.88
CA GLN A 95 5.86 -14.87 8.12
C GLN A 95 6.37 -16.31 7.94
N GLY A 96 6.75 -16.71 6.72
CA GLY A 96 7.29 -18.05 6.44
C GLY A 96 6.23 -19.13 6.21
N VAL A 97 4.95 -18.79 6.33
CA VAL A 97 3.81 -19.72 6.21
C VAL A 97 2.76 -19.15 5.25
N GLY A 98 2.24 -19.99 4.36
CA GLY A 98 1.20 -19.62 3.38
C GLY A 98 1.76 -19.26 2.01
N ASP A 99 0.92 -18.66 1.16
CA ASP A 99 1.34 -18.13 -0.14
C ASP A 99 1.80 -16.67 0.03
N TYR A 100 3.01 -16.34 -0.39
CA TYR A 100 3.53 -14.97 -0.35
C TYR A 100 2.70 -13.97 -1.18
N LYS A 101 1.85 -14.46 -2.09
CA LYS A 101 0.92 -13.63 -2.86
C LYS A 101 -0.29 -13.17 -2.05
N ASP A 102 -0.58 -13.84 -0.93
CA ASP A 102 -1.63 -13.49 0.00
C ASP A 102 -1.13 -12.39 0.95
N PRO A 103 -1.78 -11.21 1.00
CA PRO A 103 -1.38 -10.11 1.88
C PRO A 103 -1.41 -10.46 3.37
N ASP A 104 -2.17 -11.48 3.80
CA ASP A 104 -2.31 -11.87 5.20
C ASP A 104 -1.15 -12.74 5.71
N THR A 105 -0.27 -13.18 4.81
CA THR A 105 0.96 -13.92 5.16
C THR A 105 2.14 -13.01 5.48
N TRP A 106 1.94 -11.70 5.42
CA TRP A 106 2.94 -10.66 5.71
C TRP A 106 2.55 -9.87 6.94
N LYS A 107 3.56 -9.30 7.60
CA LYS A 107 3.36 -8.43 8.77
C LYS A 107 4.27 -7.21 8.69
N CYS A 108 3.72 -6.07 9.09
CA CYS A 108 4.50 -4.88 9.39
C CYS A 108 5.20 -5.04 10.73
N VAL A 109 6.53 -4.99 10.72
CA VAL A 109 7.41 -5.09 11.89
C VAL A 109 8.25 -3.82 11.98
N LEU A 110 8.54 -3.34 13.20
CA LEU A 110 9.40 -2.17 13.39
C LEU A 110 10.84 -2.47 12.98
#